data_AF-A0A2G9UDI2-F1
#
_entry.id   AF-A0A2G9UDI2-F1
#
_cell.length_a   1.000
_cell.length_b   1.000
_cell.length_c   1.000
_cell.angle_alpha   90.00
_cell.angle_beta   90.00
_cell.angle_gamma   90.00
#
_symmetry.space_group_name_H-M   'P 1'
#
loop_
_entity.id
_entity.type
_entity.pdbx_description
1 polymer ?
#
loop_
_entity_poly.entity_id
_entity_poly.type
_entity_poly.pdbx_seq_one_letter_code
_entity_poly.pdbx_strand_id
1 'polypeptide(L)' 'AFCVHGGLSPSIQTLDQIRVIDRKQEVPHDGPMCDLLWSDPEDSSVGWGMSPRGAGYLFGADVVKVMPNT' A
#
# COMPACT_ATOMS: atom_id res chain seq x y z
N ALA A 1 14.29 -8.00 2.22
CA ALA A 1 13.95 -6.59 2.00
C ALA A 1 12.79 -6.52 1.03
N PHE A 2 11.72 -5.82 1.40
CA PHE A 2 10.55 -5.58 0.56
C PHE A 2 10.68 -4.21 -0.11
N CYS A 3 10.48 -4.13 -1.43
CA CYS A 3 10.65 -2.90 -2.20
C CYS A 3 9.45 -2.68 -3.12
N VAL A 4 8.88 -1.48 -3.09
CA VAL A 4 7.75 -1.03 -3.91
C VAL A 4 7.97 0.42 -4.33
N HIS A 5 7.15 0.92 -5.26
CA HIS A 5 7.28 2.30 -5.74
C HIS A 5 6.75 3.32 -4.73
N GLY A 6 5.52 3.13 -4.24
CA GLY A 6 4.89 3.99 -3.24
C GLY A 6 5.02 3.39 -1.85
N GLY A 7 4.03 2.58 -1.46
CA GLY A 7 3.91 2.12 -0.09
C GLY A 7 3.04 0.89 0.09
N LEU A 8 2.43 0.77 1.28
CA LEU A 8 1.64 -0.39 1.67
C LEU A 8 0.17 -0.26 1.24
N SER A 9 -0.58 -1.35 1.29
CA SER A 9 -2.01 -1.37 0.97
C SER A 9 -2.83 -1.98 2.12
N PRO A 10 -3.97 -1.38 2.51
CA PRO A 10 -4.89 -1.99 3.48
C PRO A 10 -5.53 -3.28 2.95
N SER A 11 -5.52 -3.48 1.63
CA SER A 11 -6.05 -4.67 0.95
C SER A 11 -5.04 -5.83 0.90
N ILE A 12 -3.80 -5.62 1.36
CA ILE A 12 -2.70 -6.59 1.26
C ILE A 12 -2.22 -6.93 2.67
N GLN A 13 -2.58 -8.12 3.13
CA GLN A 13 -2.17 -8.68 4.42
C GLN A 13 -1.01 -9.68 4.28
N THR A 14 -0.81 -10.25 3.09
CA THR A 14 0.23 -11.25 2.83
C THR A 14 0.93 -10.99 1.50
N LEU A 15 2.19 -11.41 1.38
CA LEU A 15 2.95 -11.27 0.14
C LEU A 15 2.35 -12.06 -1.03
N ASP A 16 1.64 -13.15 -0.75
CA ASP A 16 1.00 -13.97 -1.78
C ASP A 16 -0.14 -13.25 -2.48
N GLN A 17 -0.82 -12.32 -1.79
CA GLN A 17 -1.83 -11.47 -2.42
C GLN A 17 -1.22 -10.55 -3.49
N ILE A 18 0.04 -10.15 -3.36
CA ILE A 18 0.75 -9.36 -4.38
C ILE A 18 1.00 -10.21 -5.63
N ARG A 19 1.29 -11.50 -5.46
CA ARG A 19 1.64 -12.41 -6.58
C ARG A 19 0.49 -12.64 -7.55
N VAL A 20 -0.75 -12.52 -7.06
CA VAL A 20 -1.98 -12.78 -7.83
C VAL A 20 -2.62 -11.52 -8.42
N ILE A 21 -2.04 -10.33 -8.20
CA ILE A 21 -2.51 -9.10 -8.84
C ILE A 21 -2.33 -9.24 -10.37
N ASP A 22 -3.40 -9.05 -11.13
CA ASP A 22 -3.28 -8.87 -12.57
C ASP A 22 -2.65 -7.52 -12.87
N ARG A 23 -1.43 -7.54 -13.40
CA ARG A 23 -0.63 -6.34 -13.67
C ARG A 23 -0.57 -5.99 -15.15
N LYS A 24 -1.22 -6.78 -16.03
CA LYS A 24 -1.21 -6.54 -17.48
C LYS A 24 -2.39 -5.66 -17.89
N GLN A 25 -2.52 -4.53 -17.21
CA GLN A 25 -3.60 -3.57 -17.39
C GLN A 25 -3.09 -2.17 -17.03
N GLU A 26 -3.89 -1.15 -17.37
CA GLU A 26 -3.69 0.19 -16.80
C GLU A 26 -3.86 0.15 -15.29
N VAL A 27 -3.14 1.02 -14.57
CA VAL A 27 -3.27 1.12 -13.11
C VAL A 27 -4.71 1.56 -12.79
N PRO A 28 -5.47 0.78 -12.00
CA PRO A 28 -6.82 1.18 -11.60
C PRO A 28 -6.81 2.43 -10.71
N HIS A 29 -7.96 3.10 -10.59
CA HIS A 29 -8.09 4.27 -9.71
C HIS A 29 -8.01 3.93 -8.22
N ASP A 30 -8.30 2.68 -7.84
CA ASP A 30 -8.27 2.19 -6.47
C ASP A 30 -7.72 0.74 -6.39
N GLY A 31 -7.61 0.22 -5.17
CA GLY A 31 -7.24 -1.17 -4.92
C GLY A 31 -5.73 -1.42 -4.89
N PRO A 32 -5.33 -2.70 -4.76
CA PRO A 32 -3.99 -3.09 -4.30
C PRO A 32 -2.87 -2.65 -5.24
N MET A 33 -3.11 -2.60 -6.57
CA MET A 33 -2.11 -2.08 -7.51
C MET A 33 -1.93 -0.57 -7.38
N CYS A 34 -3.03 0.19 -7.25
CA CYS A 34 -2.99 1.63 -7.02
C CYS A 34 -2.27 1.94 -5.70
N ASP A 35 -2.65 1.26 -4.63
CA ASP A 35 -2.10 1.46 -3.29
C ASP A 35 -0.58 1.22 -3.23
N LEU A 36 -0.09 0.14 -3.85
CA LEU A 36 1.35 -0.18 -3.89
C LEU A 36 2.19 0.86 -4.67
N LEU A 37 1.54 1.58 -5.59
CA LEU A 37 2.18 2.61 -6.41
C LEU A 37 2.06 4.01 -5.80
N TRP A 38 0.99 4.30 -5.06
CA TRP A 38 0.64 5.68 -4.69
C TRP A 38 0.48 5.96 -3.19
N SER A 39 0.58 4.93 -2.32
CA SER A 39 0.53 5.15 -0.87
C SER A 39 1.84 5.71 -0.33
N ASP A 40 1.76 6.55 0.70
CA ASP A 40 2.90 7.26 1.31
C ASP A 40 2.93 7.02 2.84
N PRO A 41 4.10 6.90 3.49
CA PRO A 41 4.19 6.91 4.94
C PRO A 41 3.92 8.32 5.50
N GLU A 42 3.23 8.42 6.65
CA GLU A 42 2.99 9.68 7.35
C GLU A 42 3.25 9.54 8.87
N ASP A 43 4.27 10.24 9.37
CA ASP A 43 4.75 10.14 10.76
C ASP A 43 3.71 10.51 11.83
N SER A 44 2.82 11.45 11.51
CA SER A 44 1.75 11.89 12.42
C SER A 44 0.48 11.04 12.34
N SER A 45 0.41 10.08 11.42
CA SER A 45 -0.76 9.22 11.24
C SER A 45 -0.70 7.97 12.12
N VAL A 46 -1.88 7.50 12.53
CA VAL A 46 -2.06 6.20 13.18
C VAL A 46 -2.99 5.39 12.28
N GLY A 47 -2.56 4.19 11.89
CA GLY A 47 -3.30 3.35 10.97
C GLY A 47 -3.27 3.88 9.53
N TRP A 48 -4.44 3.88 8.88
CA TRP A 48 -4.61 4.27 7.48
C TRP A 48 -5.39 5.58 7.35
N GLY A 49 -4.98 6.43 6.42
CA GLY A 49 -5.71 7.64 6.02
C GLY A 49 -5.84 7.72 4.50
N MET A 50 -6.88 8.39 3.98
CA MET A 50 -6.98 8.63 2.54
C MET A 50 -5.90 9.62 2.11
N SER A 51 -5.23 9.32 0.99
CA SER A 51 -4.23 10.24 0.44
C SER A 51 -4.89 11.50 -0.13
N PRO A 52 -4.39 12.71 0.21
CA PRO A 52 -4.86 13.96 -0.38
C PRO A 52 -4.51 14.06 -1.88
N ARG A 53 -3.68 13.16 -2.41
CA ARG A 53 -3.37 13.05 -3.85
C ARG A 53 -4.52 12.47 -4.67
N GLY A 54 -5.54 11.92 -4.03
CA GLY A 54 -6.67 11.27 -4.69
C GLY A 54 -6.39 9.83 -5.15
N ALA A 55 -5.26 9.23 -4.77
CA ALA A 55 -4.89 7.85 -5.04
C ALA A 55 -4.04 7.28 -3.90
N GLY A 56 -4.30 6.02 -3.53
CA GLY A 56 -3.61 5.34 -2.42
C GLY A 56 -3.95 5.89 -1.03
N TYR A 57 -3.11 5.53 -0.05
CA TYR A 57 -3.31 5.83 1.37
C TYR A 57 -2.08 6.47 2.02
N LEU A 58 -2.33 7.23 3.08
CA LEU A 58 -1.32 7.57 4.09
C LEU A 58 -1.30 6.46 5.14
N PHE A 59 -0.10 6.08 5.61
CA PHE A 59 0.02 5.04 6.64
C PHE A 59 1.06 5.34 7.72
N GLY A 60 0.71 4.98 8.95
CA GLY A 60 1.54 5.21 10.13
C GLY A 60 2.60 4.12 10.36
N ALA A 61 3.52 4.41 11.28
CA ALA A 61 4.56 3.45 11.68
C ALA A 61 3.98 2.17 12.33
N ASP A 62 2.77 2.22 12.87
CA ASP A 62 2.05 1.06 13.38
C ASP A 62 1.68 0.07 12.27
N VAL A 63 1.27 0.57 11.10
CA VAL A 63 0.99 -0.24 9.91
C VAL A 63 2.23 -0.97 9.42
N VAL A 64 3.39 -0.28 9.41
CA VAL A 64 4.66 -0.88 8.99
C VAL A 64 5.07 -2.03 9.91
N LYS A 65 4.87 -1.90 11.23
CA LYS A 65 5.26 -2.91 12.23
C LYS A 65 4.44 -4.20 12.14
N VAL A 66 3.21 -4.14 11.64
CA VAL A 66 2.34 -5.32 11.49
C VAL A 66 2.51 -6.01 10.15
N MET A 67 3.20 -5.39 9.19
CA MET A 67 3.49 -6.03 7.91
C MET A 67 4.38 -7.26 8.15
N PRO A 68 4.03 -8.45 7.60
CA PRO A 68 4.83 -9.65 7.79
C PRO A 68 6.28 -9.42 7.34
N ASN A 69 7.23 -9.68 8.23
CA ASN A 69 8.65 -9.65 7.89
C ASN A 69 8.93 -10.63 6.74
N THR A 70 9.59 -10.15 5.68
CA THR A 70 10.27 -11.00 4.68
C THR A 70 11.44 -11.74 5.29
#